data_AF-A0A976JHE7-F1
#
_entry.id   AF-A0A976JHE7-F1
#
_cell.length_a   1.000
_cell.length_b   1.000
_cell.length_c   1.000
_cell.angle_alpha   90.00
_cell.angle_beta   90.00
_cell.angle_gamma   90.00
#
_symmetry.space_group_name_H-M   'P 1'
#
loop_
_entity.id
_entity.type
_entity.pdbx_description
1 polymer ?
#
loop_
_entity_poly.entity_id
_entity_poly.type
_entity_poly.pdbx_seq_one_letter_code
_entity_poly.pdbx_strand_id
1 'polypeptide(L)'
;MKKLYVLIDDDELVRMTWKFKAGASNVDFKAFSGVEDFMQAADHLPKNCSVYIDSNLGDGIKGEEIAVEISRMGFSEIHLATGTEASDLSYDKNIIKSVRGKEPPF
;
A
#
# COMPACT_ATOMS: atom_id res chain seq x y z
N MET A 1 3.99 -19.93 -6.30
CA MET A 1 2.90 -18.94 -6.37
C MET A 1 3.52 -17.57 -6.61
N LYS A 2 2.88 -16.71 -7.40
CA LYS A 2 3.35 -15.32 -7.55
C LYS A 2 3.12 -14.58 -6.24
N LYS A 3 4.01 -13.64 -5.90
CA LYS A 3 3.82 -12.78 -4.75
C LYS A 3 2.78 -11.71 -5.09
N LEU A 4 1.82 -11.49 -4.20
CA LEU A 4 0.80 -10.45 -4.35
C LEU A 4 1.31 -9.13 -3.77
N TYR A 5 1.20 -8.08 -4.57
CA TYR A 5 1.40 -6.70 -4.18
C TYR A 5 0.07 -5.96 -4.21
N VAL A 6 -0.17 -5.15 -3.19
CA VAL A 6 -1.38 -4.34 -3.03
C VAL A 6 -0.96 -2.89 -2.91
N LEU A 7 -1.61 -1.99 -3.65
CA LEU A 7 -1.44 -0.55 -3.52
C LEU A 7 -2.76 0.10 -3.08
N ILE A 8 -2.71 1.01 -2.11
CA ILE A 8 -3.79 1.91 -1.73
C ILE A 8 -3.27 3.32 -1.99
N ASP A 9 -3.88 4.01 -2.96
CA ASP A 9 -3.41 5.31 -3.46
C ASP A 9 -4.58 5.99 -4.17
N ASP A 10 -4.89 7.24 -3.84
CA ASP A 10 -5.99 7.99 -4.45
C ASP A 10 -5.65 8.46 -5.87
N ASP A 11 -4.37 8.57 -6.20
CA ASP A 11 -3.90 8.95 -7.53
C ASP A 11 -4.04 7.81 -8.56
N GLU A 12 -4.91 8.01 -9.55
CA GLU A 12 -5.14 7.05 -10.62
C GLU A 12 -3.89 6.76 -11.46
N LEU A 13 -3.08 7.78 -11.77
CA LEU A 13 -1.88 7.62 -12.58
C LEU A 13 -0.85 6.75 -11.86
N VAL A 14 -0.71 6.90 -10.55
CA VAL A 14 0.17 6.01 -9.75
C VAL A 14 -0.33 4.57 -9.84
N ARG A 15 -1.63 4.33 -9.60
CA ARG A 15 -2.22 2.98 -9.68
C ARG A 15 -2.05 2.36 -11.06
N MET A 16 -2.29 3.12 -12.13
CA MET A 16 -2.09 2.65 -13.50
C MET A 16 -0.63 2.32 -13.80
N THR A 17 0.30 3.15 -13.32
CA THR A 17 1.74 2.93 -13.50
C THR A 17 2.18 1.62 -12.86
N TRP A 18 1.73 1.34 -11.63
CA TRP A 18 2.02 0.08 -10.95
C TRP A 18 1.39 -1.11 -11.66
N LYS A 19 0.14 -0.97 -12.13
CA LYS A 19 -0.55 -2.01 -12.89
C LYS A 19 0.17 -2.35 -14.20
N PHE A 20 0.63 -1.34 -14.92
CA PHE A 20 1.41 -1.52 -16.14
C PHE A 20 2.72 -2.25 -15.87
N LYS A 21 3.51 -1.80 -14.88
CA LYS A 21 4.77 -2.46 -14.49
C LYS A 21 4.52 -3.89 -14.00
N ALA A 22 3.45 -4.14 -13.25
CA ALA A 22 3.10 -5.48 -12.78
C ALA A 22 2.79 -6.44 -13.93
N GLY A 23 2.14 -5.97 -14.99
CA GLY A 23 1.89 -6.75 -16.22
C GLY A 23 3.16 -7.13 -16.97
N ALA A 24 4.24 -6.36 -16.81
CA ALA A 24 5.56 -6.66 -17.35
C ALA A 24 6.43 -7.54 -16.42
N SER A 25 6.01 -7.71 -15.16
CA SER A 25 6.72 -8.49 -14.14
C SER A 25 5.99 -9.80 -13.80
N ASN A 26 6.65 -10.73 -13.13
CA ASN A 26 6.06 -12.02 -12.74
C ASN A 26 5.39 -11.97 -11.35
N VAL A 27 4.53 -10.98 -11.12
CA VAL A 27 3.85 -10.74 -9.84
C VAL A 27 2.33 -10.71 -10.01
N ASP A 28 1.60 -10.87 -8.91
CA ASP A 28 0.17 -10.52 -8.87
C ASP A 28 0.03 -9.12 -8.27
N PHE A 29 -0.92 -8.34 -8.79
CA PHE A 29 -1.12 -6.95 -8.36
C PHE A 29 -2.59 -6.59 -8.22
N LYS A 30 -2.92 -5.90 -7.14
CA LYS A 30 -4.21 -5.23 -6.92
C LYS A 30 -3.96 -3.78 -6.48
N ALA A 31 -4.82 -2.87 -6.93
CA ALA A 31 -4.79 -1.48 -6.49
C ALA A 31 -6.19 -1.04 -6.08
N PHE A 32 -6.25 -0.19 -5.06
CA PHE A 32 -7.48 0.39 -4.52
C PHE A 32 -7.32 1.91 -4.51
N SER A 33 -8.36 2.63 -4.95
CA SER A 33 -8.40 4.10 -4.93
C SER A 33 -8.58 4.67 -3.52
N GLY A 34 -9.03 3.85 -2.57
CA GLY A 34 -9.28 4.29 -1.22
C GLY A 34 -9.34 3.13 -0.25
N VAL A 35 -9.42 3.49 1.03
CA VAL A 35 -9.39 2.56 2.15
C VAL A 35 -10.61 1.65 2.14
N GLU A 36 -11.80 2.18 1.83
CA GLU A 36 -13.06 1.43 1.90
C GLU A 36 -13.04 0.20 0.98
N ASP A 37 -12.63 0.38 -0.29
CA ASP A 37 -12.52 -0.72 -1.25
C ASP A 37 -11.50 -1.77 -0.80
N PHE A 38 -10.38 -1.34 -0.20
CA PHE A 38 -9.41 -2.25 0.39
C PHE A 38 -10.04 -3.06 1.52
N MET A 39 -10.76 -2.42 2.45
CA MET A 39 -11.35 -3.07 3.62
C MET A 39 -12.37 -4.14 3.22
N GLN A 40 -13.18 -3.89 2.18
CA GLN A 40 -14.13 -4.88 1.65
C GLN A 40 -13.42 -6.12 1.06
N ALA A 41 -12.22 -5.95 0.50
CA ALA A 41 -11.43 -7.04 -0.05
C ALA A 41 -10.51 -7.72 0.98
N ALA A 42 -10.14 -7.03 2.07
CA ALA A 42 -9.04 -7.37 2.96
C ALA A 42 -9.14 -8.78 3.58
N ASP A 43 -10.34 -9.25 3.89
CA ASP A 43 -10.57 -10.60 4.46
C ASP A 43 -10.27 -11.73 3.47
N HIS A 44 -10.30 -11.44 2.17
CA HIS A 44 -10.00 -12.39 1.10
C HIS A 44 -8.56 -12.28 0.59
N LEU A 45 -7.74 -11.39 1.17
CA LEU A 45 -6.34 -11.22 0.80
C LEU A 45 -5.42 -12.06 1.71
N PRO A 46 -4.35 -12.67 1.17
CA PRO A 46 -3.30 -13.27 1.99
C PRO A 46 -2.68 -12.23 2.92
N LYS A 47 -2.62 -12.50 4.23
CA LYS A 47 -2.10 -11.54 5.21
C LYS A 47 -0.58 -11.28 5.11
N ASN A 48 0.13 -12.12 4.36
CA ASN A 48 1.54 -11.95 4.02
C ASN A 48 1.77 -11.25 2.66
N CYS A 49 0.71 -10.74 1.99
CA CYS A 49 0.89 -9.93 0.79
C CYS A 49 1.53 -8.58 1.14
N SER A 50 2.29 -8.01 0.21
CA SER A 50 2.95 -6.71 0.44
C SER A 50 1.99 -5.57 0.13
N VAL A 51 1.55 -4.87 1.18
CA VAL A 51 0.63 -3.72 1.12
C VAL A 51 1.44 -2.43 1.13
N TYR A 52 1.21 -1.60 0.12
CA TYR A 52 1.78 -0.27 -0.05
C TYR A 52 0.66 0.75 0.07
N ILE A 53 0.86 1.77 0.90
CA ILE A 53 -0.15 2.77 1.23
C ILE A 53 0.45 4.15 0.96
N ASP A 54 -0.24 5.02 0.24
CA ASP A 54 0.17 6.41 0.22
C ASP A 54 -0.04 7.07 1.58
N SER A 55 0.87 7.95 1.97
CA SER A 55 0.77 8.75 3.19
C SER A 55 -0.45 9.70 3.15
N ASN A 56 -0.83 10.21 1.98
CA ASN A 56 -2.00 11.05 1.80
C ASN A 56 -3.03 10.36 0.91
N LEU A 57 -4.16 9.93 1.47
CA LEU A 57 -5.23 9.25 0.71
C LEU A 57 -6.40 10.18 0.36
N GLY A 58 -6.16 11.49 0.36
CA GLY A 58 -7.19 12.51 0.18
C GLY A 58 -8.07 12.69 1.42
N ASP A 59 -8.89 13.74 1.43
CA ASP A 59 -9.88 14.04 2.49
C ASP A 59 -9.35 14.01 3.94
N GLY A 60 -8.05 14.28 4.12
CA GLY A 60 -7.39 14.25 5.42
C GLY A 60 -7.07 12.85 5.95
N ILE A 61 -7.30 11.80 5.16
CA ILE A 61 -6.98 10.41 5.51
C ILE A 61 -5.48 10.18 5.38
N LYS A 62 -4.87 9.77 6.49
CA LYS A 62 -3.43 9.49 6.58
C LYS A 62 -3.14 8.01 6.44
N GLY A 63 -2.27 7.65 5.49
CA GLY A 63 -1.87 6.27 5.26
C GLY A 63 -1.22 5.61 6.49
N GLU A 64 -0.54 6.38 7.33
CA GLU A 64 0.08 5.91 8.57
C GLU A 64 -0.97 5.40 9.57
N GLU A 65 -2.12 6.07 9.65
CA GLU A 65 -3.22 5.68 10.54
C GLU A 65 -3.89 4.42 9.99
N ILE A 66 -4.11 4.37 8.68
CA ILE A 66 -4.66 3.19 8.00
C ILE A 66 -3.73 1.97 8.14
N ALA A 67 -2.41 2.17 8.11
CA ALA A 67 -1.45 1.10 8.33
C ALA A 67 -1.63 0.41 9.70
N VAL A 68 -1.99 1.16 10.74
CA VAL A 68 -2.28 0.61 12.07
C VAL A 68 -3.52 -0.29 12.01
N GLU A 69 -4.57 0.14 11.32
CA GLU A 69 -5.79 -0.65 11.15
C GLU A 69 -5.51 -1.93 10.36
N ILE A 70 -4.81 -1.82 9.23
CA ILE A 70 -4.42 -2.96 8.39
C ILE A 70 -3.55 -3.95 9.18
N SER A 71 -2.64 -3.46 10.03
CA SER A 71 -1.84 -4.32 10.91
C SER A 71 -2.70 -5.10 11.91
N ARG A 72 -3.72 -4.46 12.51
CA ARG A 72 -4.67 -5.12 13.42
C ARG A 72 -5.50 -6.20 12.74
N MET A 73 -5.68 -6.12 11.42
CA MET A 73 -6.31 -7.16 10.59
C MET A 73 -5.36 -8.34 10.26
N GLY A 74 -4.12 -8.30 10.78
CA GLY A 74 -3.14 -9.38 10.68
C GLY A 74 -2.15 -9.25 9.52
N PHE A 75 -2.19 -8.16 8.75
CA PHE A 75 -1.22 -7.96 7.67
C PHE A 75 0.17 -7.64 8.24
N SER A 76 1.20 -8.29 7.69
CA SER A 76 2.58 -8.20 8.21
C SER A 76 3.57 -7.51 7.29
N GLU A 77 3.25 -7.32 6.01
CA GLU A 77 4.13 -6.68 5.02
C GLU A 77 3.58 -5.32 4.62
N ILE A 78 3.64 -4.34 5.54
CA ILE A 78 3.05 -3.00 5.34
C ILE A 78 4.16 -1.98 5.06
N HIS A 79 3.97 -1.17 4.04
CA HIS A 79 4.92 -0.19 3.54
C HIS A 79 4.20 1.13 3.20
N LEU A 80 4.90 2.26 3.30
CA LEU A 80 4.44 3.52 2.73
C LEU A 80 5.06 3.70 1.33
N ALA A 81 4.23 4.10 0.36
CA ALA A 81 4.63 4.47 -1.00
C ALA A 81 4.20 5.92 -1.24
N THR A 82 5.10 6.86 -1.01
CA THR A 82 4.77 8.28 -0.96
C THR A 82 5.88 9.15 -1.55
N GLY A 83 5.51 10.34 -2.02
CA GLY A 83 6.47 11.37 -2.45
C GLY A 83 7.05 12.15 -1.27
N THR A 84 6.51 11.97 -0.06
CA THR A 84 6.96 12.65 1.16
C THR A 84 8.23 12.01 1.70
N GLU A 85 9.16 12.83 2.17
CA GLU A 85 10.37 12.33 2.83
C GLU A 85 10.02 11.61 4.14
N ALA A 86 10.69 10.48 4.39
CA ALA A 86 10.41 9.67 5.57
C ALA A 86 10.66 10.41 6.90
N SER A 87 11.50 11.46 6.90
CA SER A 87 11.76 12.33 8.05
C SER A 87 10.57 13.20 8.43
N ASP A 88 9.67 13.45 7.47
CA ASP A 88 8.54 14.38 7.64
C ASP A 88 7.27 13.62 8.06
N LEU A 89 7.35 12.29 8.13
CA LEU A 89 6.25 11.41 8.49
C LEU A 89 6.38 10.91 9.94
N SER A 90 5.26 10.84 10.63
CA SER A 90 5.15 10.20 11.93
C SER A 90 4.44 8.85 11.77
N TYR A 91 5.20 7.76 11.81
CA TYR A 91 4.68 6.40 11.66
C TYR A 91 5.29 5.44 12.69
N ASP A 92 4.58 4.35 12.99
CA ASP A 92 5.08 3.30 13.87
C ASP A 92 6.06 2.38 13.12
N LYS A 93 7.32 2.41 13.54
CA LYS A 93 8.41 1.58 12.96
C LYS A 93 8.27 0.09 13.23
N ASN A 94 7.39 -0.32 14.16
CA ASN A 94 7.06 -1.73 14.37
C ASN A 94 6.03 -2.24 13.34
N ILE A 95 5.31 -1.34 12.69
CA ILE A 95 4.24 -1.66 11.72
C ILE A 95 4.72 -1.42 10.29
N ILE A 96 5.28 -0.23 10.01
CA ILE A 96 5.77 0.14 8.68
C ILE A 96 7.18 -0.42 8.48
N LYS A 97 7.31 -1.36 7.54
CA LYS A 97 8.60 -1.98 7.20
C LYS A 97 9.50 -1.10 6.36
N SER A 98 8.92 -0.22 5.56
CA SER A 98 9.69 0.76 4.80
C SER A 98 8.82 1.92 4.33
N VAL A 99 9.45 3.09 4.19
CA VAL A 99 8.94 4.22 3.43
C VAL A 99 9.71 4.29 2.11
N ARG A 100 9.00 4.40 0.99
CA ARG A 100 9.58 4.41 -0.36
C ARG A 100 8.86 5.43 -1.24
N GLY A 101 9.51 5.81 -2.33
CA GLY A 101 8.89 6.60 -3.40
C GLY A 101 7.70 5.88 -4.05
N LYS A 102 7.01 6.59 -4.95
CA LYS A 102 5.83 6.13 -5.70
C LYS A 102 6.13 5.08 -6.80
N GLU A 103 7.32 4.48 -6.80
CA GLU A 103 7.67 3.42 -7.75
C GLU A 103 7.43 2.02 -7.18
N PRO A 104 6.90 1.07 -7.97
CA PRO A 104 6.72 -0.30 -7.51
C PRO A 104 8.08 -1.00 -7.30
N PRO A 105 8.17 -1.95 -6.37
CA PRO A 105 9.42 -2.61 -5.98
C PRO A 105 9.83 -3.82 -6.86
N PHE A 106 9.17 -4.06 -7.99
CA PHE A 106 9.25 -5.27 -8.81
C PHE A 106 9.37 -4.98 -10.31
#